data_AF-A0A1B6J2N4-F1
#
_entry.id   AF-A0A1B6J2N4-F1
#
_cell.length_a   1.000
_cell.length_b   1.000
_cell.length_c   1.000
_cell.angle_alpha   90.00
_cell.angle_beta   90.00
_cell.angle_gamma   90.00
#
_symmetry.space_group_name_H-M   'P 1'
#
loop_
_entity.id
_entity.type
_entity.pdbx_description
1 polymer ?
#
loop_
_entity_poly.entity_id
_entity_poly.type
_entity_poly.pdbx_seq_one_letter_code
_entity_poly.pdbx_strand_id
1 'polypeptide(L)'
;DDPNEDWCAVCLDGGEPVLCCDNCPKVFHLKCHIPSLSAFPGESETWQCLLCTSMSGVTSNIQVGDKRPHSDGLDSYEQMLMQRILLELYCQYEPSLHFREVIPADNLEYHEKIKRPMSFDM
;
A
#
# COMPACT_ATOMS: atom_id res chain seq x y z
N ASP A 1 -24.74 -7.50 -12.70
CA ASP A 1 -23.30 -7.25 -12.80
C ASP A 1 -22.76 -6.98 -11.42
N ASP A 2 -21.68 -7.67 -11.07
CA ASP A 2 -20.97 -7.47 -9.81
C ASP A 2 -20.36 -6.05 -9.81
N PRO A 3 -20.54 -5.24 -8.76
CA PRO A 3 -19.95 -3.90 -8.68
C PRO A 3 -18.44 -3.91 -8.51
N ASN A 4 -17.82 -5.04 -8.18
CA ASN A 4 -16.39 -5.19 -7.92
C ASN A 4 -15.62 -5.80 -9.11
N GLU A 5 -14.32 -5.51 -9.18
CA GLU A 5 -13.37 -6.04 -10.17
C GLU A 5 -13.06 -7.52 -9.89
N ASP A 6 -12.83 -8.31 -10.95
CA ASP A 6 -12.49 -9.74 -10.83
C ASP A 6 -11.03 -10.01 -10.41
N TRP A 7 -10.18 -8.98 -10.43
CA TRP A 7 -8.73 -9.11 -10.26
C TRP A 7 -8.25 -8.27 -9.09
N CYS A 8 -7.34 -8.81 -8.28
CA CYS A 8 -6.76 -8.04 -7.20
C CYS A 8 -6.05 -6.78 -7.74
N ALA A 9 -6.39 -5.62 -7.18
CA ALA A 9 -5.87 -4.33 -7.64
C ALA A 9 -4.34 -4.20 -7.54
N VAL A 10 -3.67 -5.05 -6.76
CA VAL A 10 -2.23 -5.01 -6.52
C VAL A 10 -1.45 -6.00 -7.38
N CYS A 11 -1.88 -7.26 -7.49
CA CYS A 11 -1.13 -8.29 -8.23
C CYS A 11 -1.72 -8.61 -9.61
N LEU A 12 -2.89 -8.07 -9.93
CA LEU A 12 -3.65 -8.37 -11.15
C LEU A 12 -3.91 -9.88 -11.36
N ASP A 13 -4.00 -10.62 -10.25
CA ASP A 13 -4.31 -12.05 -10.23
C ASP A 13 -5.70 -12.28 -9.64
N GLY A 14 -6.41 -13.27 -10.19
CA GLY A 14 -7.83 -13.57 -9.96
C GLY A 14 -8.02 -14.84 -9.14
N GLY A 15 -7.03 -15.20 -8.32
CA GLY A 15 -7.16 -16.28 -7.36
C GLY A 15 -8.10 -15.90 -6.22
N GLU A 16 -9.03 -16.79 -5.85
CA GLU A 16 -9.88 -16.62 -4.66
C GLU A 16 -9.19 -17.17 -3.40
N PRO A 17 -9.41 -16.58 -2.21
CA PRO A 17 -10.38 -15.52 -1.91
C PRO A 17 -9.82 -14.09 -1.98
N VAL A 18 -10.58 -13.17 -2.59
CA VAL A 18 -10.35 -11.71 -2.55
C VAL A 18 -11.35 -11.00 -1.62
N LEU A 19 -10.97 -9.81 -1.13
CA LEU A 19 -11.80 -8.95 -0.31
C LEU A 19 -12.30 -7.76 -1.13
N CYS A 20 -13.61 -7.57 -1.19
CA CYS A 20 -14.26 -6.47 -1.90
C CYS A 20 -14.36 -5.21 -1.04
N CYS A 21 -13.97 -4.06 -1.59
CA CYS A 21 -14.23 -2.77 -0.95
C CYS A 21 -15.69 -2.36 -1.15
N ASP A 22 -16.36 -1.91 -0.08
CA ASP A 22 -17.74 -1.42 -0.16
C ASP A 22 -17.87 -0.02 -0.80
N ASN A 23 -16.76 0.69 -0.97
CA ASN A 23 -16.74 2.10 -1.40
C ASN A 23 -16.10 2.32 -2.79
N CYS A 24 -15.54 1.28 -3.40
CA CYS A 24 -14.95 1.35 -4.74
C CYS A 24 -14.92 -0.06 -5.37
N PRO A 25 -14.73 -0.19 -6.69
CA PRO A 25 -14.79 -1.50 -7.33
C PRO A 25 -13.59 -2.40 -7.01
N LYS A 26 -12.56 -1.91 -6.29
CA LYS A 26 -11.32 -2.67 -6.07
C LYS A 26 -11.50 -3.87 -5.15
N VAL A 27 -10.81 -4.95 -5.50
CA VAL A 27 -10.68 -6.15 -4.66
C VAL A 27 -9.22 -6.41 -4.28
N PHE A 28 -8.98 -7.04 -3.13
CA PHE A 28 -7.63 -7.27 -2.60
C PHE A 28 -7.49 -8.65 -1.96
N HIS A 29 -6.40 -9.37 -2.23
CA HIS A 29 -6.00 -10.44 -1.32
C HIS A 29 -5.60 -9.84 0.03
N LEU A 30 -5.85 -10.57 1.13
CA LEU A 30 -5.47 -10.14 2.49
C LEU A 30 -4.00 -9.71 2.58
N LYS A 31 -3.10 -10.47 1.93
CA LYS A 31 -1.65 -10.21 1.90
C LYS A 31 -1.26 -9.05 0.97
N CYS A 32 -2.07 -8.74 -0.03
CA CYS A 32 -1.78 -7.73 -1.04
C CYS A 32 -2.22 -6.33 -0.62
N HIS A 33 -3.22 -6.22 0.26
CA HIS A 33 -3.58 -4.94 0.85
C HIS A 33 -2.48 -4.45 1.81
N ILE A 34 -2.42 -3.13 2.02
CA ILE A 34 -1.48 -2.48 2.93
C ILE A 34 -2.27 -1.60 3.93
N PRO A 35 -2.12 -1.84 5.25
CA PRO A 35 -1.42 -2.98 5.85
C PRO A 35 -2.07 -4.31 5.46
N SER A 36 -1.29 -5.40 5.48
CA SER A 36 -1.82 -6.74 5.25
C SER A 36 -2.82 -7.12 6.34
N LEU A 37 -3.90 -7.77 5.94
CA LEU A 37 -4.93 -8.23 6.85
C LEU A 37 -4.64 -9.65 7.34
N SER A 38 -4.94 -9.93 8.60
CA SER A 38 -4.77 -11.26 9.19
C SER A 38 -5.93 -12.22 8.92
N ALA A 39 -7.12 -11.68 8.63
CA ALA A 39 -8.33 -12.45 8.39
C ALA A 39 -9.33 -11.64 7.55
N PHE A 40 -10.30 -12.34 6.96
CA PHE A 40 -11.46 -11.69 6.35
C PHE A 40 -12.36 -11.08 7.45
N PRO A 41 -13.02 -9.94 7.18
CA PRO A 41 -14.08 -9.43 8.04
C PRO A 41 -15.23 -10.44 8.14
N GLY A 42 -16.03 -10.33 9.20
CA GLY A 42 -17.22 -11.18 9.35
C GLY A 42 -18.23 -10.95 8.21
N GLU A 43 -19.08 -11.94 7.92
CA GLU A 43 -20.06 -11.87 6.81
C GLU A 43 -21.01 -10.66 6.88
N SER A 44 -21.24 -10.12 8.09
CA SER A 44 -22.09 -8.95 8.33
C SER A 44 -21.33 -7.64 8.54
N GLU A 45 -20.00 -7.65 8.45
CA GLU A 45 -19.16 -6.48 8.65
C GLU A 45 -18.87 -5.81 7.31
N THR A 46 -19.00 -4.48 7.28
CA THR A 46 -18.56 -3.68 6.14
C THR A 46 -17.05 -3.51 6.17
N TRP A 47 -16.43 -3.47 5.00
CA TRP A 47 -15.01 -3.24 4.85
C TRP A 47 -14.71 -2.23 3.74
N GLN A 48 -13.78 -1.33 4.06
CA GLN A 48 -13.29 -0.32 3.14
C GLN A 48 -11.77 -0.41 3.04
N CYS A 49 -11.24 -0.31 1.82
CA CYS A 49 -9.79 -0.24 1.62
C CYS A 49 -9.22 1.10 2.10
N LEU A 50 -7.92 1.13 2.37
CA LEU A 50 -7.23 2.33 2.86
C LEU A 50 -7.28 3.50 1.86
N LEU A 51 -7.47 3.23 0.56
CA LEU A 51 -7.62 4.28 -0.46
C LEU A 51 -8.94 5.07 -0.28
N CYS A 52 -9.98 4.41 0.19
CA CYS A 52 -11.31 4.98 0.47
C CYS A 52 -11.42 5.57 1.88
N THR A 53 -10.54 5.18 2.81
CA THR A 53 -10.51 5.74 4.17
C THR A 53 -10.19 7.24 4.13
N SER A 54 -10.97 8.03 4.89
CA SER A 54 -10.81 9.47 4.96
C SER A 54 -9.49 9.87 5.65
N MET A 55 -8.73 10.74 5.00
CA MET A 55 -7.44 11.24 5.50
C MET A 55 -7.54 12.62 6.16
N SER A 56 -8.74 13.15 6.42
CA SER A 56 -8.94 14.52 6.91
C SER A 56 -8.25 14.82 8.25
N GLY A 57 -8.06 13.81 9.10
CA GLY A 57 -7.31 13.93 10.35
C GLY A 57 -5.79 14.04 10.17
N VAL A 58 -5.26 13.56 9.04
CA VAL A 58 -3.82 13.52 8.75
C VAL A 58 -3.31 14.88 8.29
N THR A 59 -3.97 15.49 7.31
CA THR A 59 -3.52 16.78 6.73
C THR A 59 -3.57 17.93 7.73
N SER A 60 -4.46 17.83 8.72
CA SER A 60 -4.63 18.84 9.78
C SER A 60 -3.43 18.91 10.74
N ASN A 61 -2.67 17.81 10.89
CA ASN A 61 -1.51 17.71 11.80
C ASN A 61 -0.16 17.94 11.11
N ILE A 62 -0.13 18.10 9.78
CA ILE A 62 1.11 18.36 9.03
C ILE A 62 1.49 19.84 9.22
N GLN A 63 2.28 20.12 10.26
CA GLN A 63 2.90 21.43 10.46
C GLN A 63 4.08 21.57 9.50
N VAL A 64 3.86 22.24 8.36
CA VAL A 64 4.92 22.54 7.39
C VAL A 64 5.90 23.54 8.03
N GLY A 65 7.10 23.07 8.36
CA GLY A 65 8.22 23.92 8.78
C GLY A 65 8.61 23.83 10.26
N ASP A 66 7.87 23.10 11.09
CA ASP A 66 8.31 22.85 12.47
C ASP A 66 9.29 21.68 12.53
N LYS A 67 10.52 21.97 12.98
CA LYS A 67 11.51 20.95 13.29
C LYS A 67 11.02 20.17 14.50
N ARG A 68 10.28 19.09 14.26
CA ARG A 68 9.92 18.16 15.33
C ARG A 68 11.21 17.72 16.03
N PRO A 69 11.28 17.78 17.38
CA PRO A 69 12.37 17.16 18.10
C PRO A 69 12.39 15.70 17.69
N HIS A 70 13.56 15.23 17.25
CA HIS A 70 13.79 13.95 16.60
C HIS A 70 13.09 12.80 17.35
N SER A 71 11.85 12.48 17.00
CA SER A 71 11.18 11.26 17.41
C SER A 71 11.68 10.17 16.48
N ASP A 72 12.14 9.05 17.04
CA ASP A 72 12.73 7.92 16.30
C ASP A 72 11.65 7.09 15.57
N GLY A 73 10.71 7.75 14.89
CA GLY A 73 9.61 7.07 14.20
C GLY A 73 8.54 7.99 13.64
N LEU A 74 7.71 7.41 12.78
CA LEU A 74 6.48 8.00 12.26
C LEU A 74 5.39 7.92 13.33
N ASP A 75 4.59 8.96 13.48
CA ASP A 75 3.35 8.86 14.24
C ASP A 75 2.29 8.01 13.52
N SER A 76 1.19 7.69 14.19
CA SER A 76 0.14 6.81 13.63
C SER A 76 -0.51 7.40 12.35
N TYR A 77 -0.63 8.71 12.26
CA TYR A 77 -1.22 9.38 11.09
C TYR A 77 -0.26 9.40 9.92
N GLU A 78 1.03 9.63 10.18
CA GLU A 78 2.09 9.53 9.19
C GLU A 78 2.23 8.12 8.66
N GLN A 79 2.23 7.12 9.54
CA GLN A 79 2.28 5.72 9.14
C GLN A 79 1.10 5.36 8.24
N MET A 80 -0.12 5.79 8.60
CA MET A 80 -1.31 5.58 7.79
C MET A 80 -1.21 6.28 6.41
N LEU A 81 -0.64 7.49 6.37
CA LEU A 81 -0.39 8.20 5.12
C LEU A 81 0.62 7.47 4.22
N MET A 82 1.73 7.01 4.79
CA MET A 82 2.75 6.26 4.06
C MET A 82 2.17 4.93 3.54
N GLN A 83 1.39 4.22 4.35
CA GLN A 83 0.69 3.01 3.92
C GLN A 83 -0.29 3.27 2.77
N ARG A 84 -1.03 4.38 2.82
CA ARG A 84 -1.97 4.76 1.74
C ARG A 84 -1.24 5.07 0.45
N ILE A 85 -0.17 5.86 0.51
CA ILE A 85 0.67 6.17 -0.67
C ILE A 85 1.26 4.87 -1.24
N LEU A 86 1.80 4.01 -0.39
CA LEU A 86 2.37 2.74 -0.81
C LEU A 86 1.33 1.86 -1.51
N LEU A 87 0.14 1.70 -0.92
CA LEU A 87 -0.97 0.96 -1.52
C LEU A 87 -1.36 1.54 -2.88
N GLU A 88 -1.43 2.87 -2.99
CA GLU A 88 -1.76 3.57 -4.24
C GLU A 88 -0.72 3.29 -5.33
N LEU A 89 0.57 3.27 -4.98
CA LEU A 89 1.66 2.89 -5.90
C LEU A 89 1.52 1.43 -6.35
N TYR A 90 1.29 0.48 -5.44
CA TYR A 90 1.07 -0.93 -5.80
C TYR A 90 -0.16 -1.13 -6.70
N CYS A 91 -1.20 -0.31 -6.51
CA CYS A 91 -2.40 -0.37 -7.35
C CYS A 91 -2.16 0.11 -8.80
N GLN A 92 -1.04 0.79 -9.06
CA GLN A 92 -0.55 1.00 -10.42
C GLN A 92 0.31 -0.19 -10.83
N TYR A 93 -0.36 -1.27 -11.26
CA TYR A 93 0.28 -2.57 -11.52
C TYR A 93 1.53 -2.44 -12.41
N GLU A 94 1.39 -2.06 -13.68
CA GLU A 94 2.52 -2.03 -14.62
C GLU A 94 3.64 -1.07 -14.19
N PRO A 95 3.37 0.18 -13.80
CA PRO A 95 4.44 1.10 -13.38
C PRO A 95 5.16 0.64 -12.10
N SER A 96 4.46 -0.02 -11.18
CA SER A 96 5.04 -0.42 -9.89
C SER A 96 5.96 -1.62 -9.98
N LEU A 97 5.80 -2.53 -10.96
CA LEU A 97 6.57 -3.77 -11.07
C LEU A 97 8.08 -3.58 -10.93
N HIS A 98 8.63 -2.48 -11.47
CA HIS A 98 10.06 -2.17 -11.42
C HIS A 98 10.60 -1.77 -10.04
N PHE A 99 9.72 -1.54 -9.07
CA PHE A 99 10.07 -0.99 -7.76
C PHE A 99 9.68 -1.90 -6.58
N ARG A 100 8.99 -3.01 -6.84
CA ARG A 100 8.50 -3.92 -5.78
C ARG A 100 9.64 -4.67 -5.10
N GLU A 101 10.54 -5.22 -5.91
CA GLU A 101 11.67 -6.02 -5.46
C GLU A 101 12.99 -5.25 -5.52
N VAL A 102 13.92 -5.58 -4.62
CA VAL A 102 15.28 -5.03 -4.66
C VAL A 102 16.03 -5.63 -5.84
N ILE A 103 16.77 -4.79 -6.58
CA ILE A 103 17.64 -5.26 -7.65
C ILE A 103 18.69 -6.23 -7.08
N PRO A 104 18.79 -7.46 -7.62
CA PRO A 104 19.73 -8.47 -7.16
C PRO A 104 21.18 -7.97 -7.05
N ALA A 105 21.91 -8.46 -6.04
CA ALA A 105 23.27 -8.03 -5.74
C ALA A 105 24.32 -8.47 -6.79
N ASP A 106 23.97 -9.42 -7.65
CA ASP A 106 24.78 -9.88 -8.78
C ASP A 106 24.75 -8.90 -9.97
N ASN A 107 23.82 -7.94 -9.99
CA ASN A 107 23.83 -6.83 -10.93
C ASN A 107 24.89 -5.78 -10.52
N LEU A 108 26.15 -6.13 -10.77
CA LEU A 108 27.30 -5.32 -10.37
C LEU A 108 27.22 -3.88 -10.92
N GLU A 109 26.77 -3.70 -12.18
CA GLU A 109 26.67 -2.37 -12.80
C GLU A 109 25.67 -1.45 -12.06
N TYR A 110 24.56 -2.01 -11.58
CA TYR A 110 23.58 -1.25 -10.81
C TYR A 110 24.17 -0.82 -9.45
N HIS A 111 24.78 -1.76 -8.71
CA HIS A 111 25.31 -1.51 -7.36
C HIS A 111 26.63 -0.71 -7.36
N GLU A 112 27.29 -0.61 -8.51
CA GLU A 112 28.35 0.38 -8.73
C GLU A 112 27.82 1.81 -8.62
N LYS A 113 26.61 2.07 -9.13
CA LYS A 113 25.99 3.41 -9.17
C LYS A 113 25.11 3.68 -7.94
N ILE A 114 24.34 2.69 -7.50
CA ILE A 114 23.37 2.81 -6.41
C ILE A 114 23.87 2.03 -5.19
N LYS A 115 24.31 2.76 -4.15
CA LYS A 115 24.91 2.16 -2.94
C LYS A 115 23.91 1.72 -1.88
N ARG A 116 22.70 2.25 -1.94
CA ARG A 116 21.61 2.02 -0.98
C ARG A 116 20.32 1.80 -1.78
N PRO A 117 20.15 0.62 -2.40
CA PRO A 117 18.92 0.33 -3.12
C PRO A 117 17.72 0.37 -2.19
N MET A 118 16.56 0.70 -2.73
CA MET A 118 15.29 0.61 -2.03
C MET A 118 14.24 -0.02 -2.95
N SER A 119 13.31 -0.75 -2.36
CA SER A 119 12.12 -1.27 -3.02
C SER A 119 10.91 -1.10 -2.09
N PHE A 120 9.72 -1.43 -2.60
CA PHE A 120 8.49 -1.34 -1.82
C PHE A 120 8.35 -2.47 -0.77
N ASP A 121 8.88 -3.66 -1.06
CA ASP A 121 8.79 -4.84 -0.17
C ASP A 121 9.79 -4.83 1.02
N MET A 122 10.55 -3.74 1.23
CA MET A 122 11.57 -3.65 2.29
C MET A 122 11.02 -3.49 3.71
#